data_AF-A0A971USM0-F1
#
_entry.id   AF-A0A971USM0-F1
#
_cell.length_a   1.000
_cell.length_b   1.000
_cell.length_c   1.000
_cell.angle_alpha   90.00
_cell.angle_beta   90.00
_cell.angle_gamma   90.00
#
_symmetry.space_group_name_H-M   'P 1'
#
loop_
_entity.id
_entity.type
_entity.pdbx_description
1 polymer ?
#
loop_
_entity_poly.entity_id
_entity_poly.type
_entity_poly.pdbx_seq_one_letter_code
_entity_poly.pdbx_strand_id
1 'polypeptide(L)'
;MNILEDLIYVQKNTFKKSILSFKRSWPIIFTAVIYMFINILAVTLINLLLRGVLSIIAGFIFAILSSSLISNYLYLLYNAITYNRITFHNFKDGFTQYLWKVYGIFFVAWIASYALSIVINLIGSVGVVLYSLLSLLALILLNPLPETIYQKHYSSVESIKYAFDFIKENWLNWFVPNIILFGIIYLITGNLVLDMFTTHLALGFRLDIQSLIRYLVAQSIFSFTMIYRGHLFNLLSTSTRRKRMYMNRLYED
;
A
#
# COMPACT_ATOMS: atom_id res chain seq x y z
N MET A 1 -2.00 31.24 3.09
CA MET A 1 -1.97 29.84 3.52
C MET A 1 -0.55 29.46 3.87
N ASN A 2 -0.25 29.48 5.16
CA ASN A 2 1.00 28.98 5.73
C ASN A 2 1.10 27.45 5.58
N ILE A 3 2.26 26.85 5.84
CA ILE A 3 2.46 25.39 5.71
C ILE A 3 1.48 24.62 6.62
N LEU A 4 1.28 25.11 7.84
CA LEU A 4 0.36 24.51 8.80
C LEU A 4 -1.10 24.61 8.36
N GLU A 5 -1.51 25.75 7.82
CA GLU A 5 -2.87 25.93 7.30
C GLU A 5 -3.15 25.01 6.09
N ASP A 6 -2.17 24.86 5.19
CA ASP A 6 -2.26 23.92 4.06
C ASP A 6 -2.42 22.49 4.56
N LEU A 7 -1.61 22.10 5.55
CA LEU A 7 -1.67 20.77 6.14
C LEU A 7 -3.04 20.50 6.78
N ILE A 8 -3.54 21.42 7.61
CA ILE A 8 -4.85 21.28 8.26
C ILE A 8 -5.97 21.19 7.21
N TYR A 9 -5.93 22.06 6.18
CA TYR A 9 -6.91 22.06 5.10
C TYR A 9 -6.91 20.72 4.35
N VAL A 10 -5.73 20.24 3.94
CA VAL A 10 -5.54 18.96 3.25
C VAL A 10 -6.06 17.81 4.10
N GLN A 11 -5.68 17.73 5.38
CA GLN A 11 -6.10 16.62 6.24
C GLN A 11 -7.60 16.64 6.51
N LYS A 12 -8.19 17.81 6.78
CA LYS A 12 -9.63 17.94 7.03
C LYS A 12 -10.45 17.51 5.81
N ASN A 13 -10.05 17.94 4.61
CA ASN A 13 -10.76 17.57 3.38
C ASN A 13 -10.62 16.08 3.07
N THR A 14 -9.40 15.55 3.16
CA THR A 14 -9.11 14.12 2.93
C THR A 14 -9.90 13.25 3.92
N PHE A 15 -9.91 13.60 5.20
CA PHE A 15 -10.59 12.82 6.24
C PHE A 15 -12.11 12.75 6.00
N LYS A 16 -12.75 13.86 5.64
CA LYS A 16 -14.18 13.90 5.30
C LYS A 16 -14.51 12.96 4.14
N LYS A 17 -13.75 13.03 3.04
CA LYS A 17 -13.92 12.14 1.88
C LYS A 17 -13.70 10.68 2.24
N SER A 18 -12.68 10.41 3.04
CA SER A 18 -12.32 9.05 3.48
C SER A 18 -13.41 8.40 4.31
N ILE A 19 -14.05 9.14 5.23
CA ILE A 19 -15.19 8.63 6.01
C ILE A 19 -16.35 8.26 5.09
N LEU A 20 -16.68 9.12 4.13
CA LEU A 20 -17.77 8.87 3.19
C LEU A 20 -17.52 7.61 2.35
N SER A 21 -16.32 7.48 1.78
CA SER A 21 -15.93 6.31 0.99
C SER A 21 -15.90 5.05 1.84
N PHE A 22 -15.31 5.10 3.04
CA PHE A 22 -15.21 3.94 3.93
C PHE A 22 -16.59 3.41 4.35
N LYS A 23 -17.53 4.30 4.71
CA LYS A 23 -18.91 3.89 5.06
C LYS A 23 -19.61 3.16 3.92
N ARG A 24 -19.40 3.59 2.68
CA ARG A 24 -20.03 2.98 1.49
C ARG A 24 -19.26 1.79 0.93
N SER A 25 -17.99 1.64 1.29
CA SER A 25 -17.07 0.59 0.81
C SER A 25 -16.55 -0.31 1.94
N TRP A 26 -17.31 -0.45 3.03
CA TRP A 26 -16.96 -1.28 4.19
C TRP A 26 -16.66 -2.77 3.88
N PRO A 27 -17.15 -3.42 2.79
CA PRO A 27 -16.78 -4.80 2.51
C PRO A 27 -15.27 -5.05 2.35
N ILE A 28 -14.48 -4.00 2.09
CA ILE A 28 -13.01 -4.06 2.02
C ILE A 28 -12.36 -4.53 3.33
N ILE A 29 -13.07 -4.51 4.46
CA ILE A 29 -12.55 -5.02 5.74
C ILE A 29 -12.40 -6.55 5.68
N PHE A 30 -13.31 -7.24 4.98
CA PHE A 30 -13.36 -8.70 4.93
C PHE A 30 -12.42 -9.30 3.90
N THR A 31 -11.98 -8.51 2.91
CA THR A 31 -11.06 -9.01 1.88
C THR A 31 -9.72 -9.43 2.46
N ALA A 32 -9.26 -8.78 3.53
CA ALA A 32 -8.05 -9.17 4.25
C ALA A 32 -8.12 -10.59 4.81
N VAL A 33 -9.27 -10.99 5.37
CA VAL A 33 -9.47 -12.37 5.87
C VAL A 33 -9.38 -13.36 4.71
N ILE A 34 -10.05 -13.05 3.59
CA ILE A 34 -10.03 -13.89 2.39
C ILE A 34 -8.60 -14.03 1.85
N TYR A 35 -7.85 -12.93 1.74
CA TYR A 35 -6.48 -12.95 1.25
C TYR A 35 -5.52 -13.70 2.17
N MET A 36 -5.72 -13.60 3.49
CA MET A 36 -4.95 -14.39 4.46
C MET A 36 -5.14 -15.89 4.19
N PHE A 37 -6.39 -16.36 4.05
CA PHE A 37 -6.67 -17.76 3.75
C PHE A 37 -6.09 -18.19 2.39
N ILE A 38 -6.24 -17.36 1.35
CA ILE A 38 -5.66 -17.66 0.03
C ILE A 38 -4.13 -17.75 0.12
N ASN A 39 -3.48 -16.86 0.87
CA ASN A 39 -2.03 -16.88 1.04
C ASN A 39 -1.55 -18.13 1.78
N ILE A 40 -2.21 -18.51 2.89
CA ILE A 40 -1.89 -19.73 3.64
C ILE A 40 -2.06 -20.97 2.76
N LEU A 41 -3.18 -21.08 2.03
CA LEU A 41 -3.45 -22.19 1.12
C LEU A 41 -2.41 -22.26 0.00
N ALA A 42 -2.04 -21.11 -0.59
CA ALA A 42 -1.04 -21.09 -1.63
C ALA A 42 0.35 -21.51 -1.16
N VAL A 43 0.80 -20.98 -0.02
CA VAL A 43 2.11 -21.34 0.56
C VAL A 43 2.16 -22.83 0.88
N THR A 44 1.09 -23.38 1.47
CA THR A 44 1.02 -24.81 1.78
C THR A 44 1.01 -25.68 0.52
N LEU A 45 0.23 -25.34 -0.50
CA LEU A 45 0.20 -26.07 -1.78
C LEU A 45 1.53 -25.99 -2.53
N ILE A 46 2.14 -24.81 -2.61
CA ILE A 46 3.43 -24.61 -3.27
C ILE A 46 4.52 -25.45 -2.58
N ASN A 47 4.58 -25.41 -1.24
CA ASN A 47 5.57 -26.18 -0.48
C ASN A 47 5.31 -27.70 -0.53
N LEU A 48 4.07 -28.13 -0.75
CA LEU A 48 3.73 -29.54 -0.94
C LEU A 48 4.14 -30.04 -2.32
N LEU A 49 3.83 -29.27 -3.38
CA LEU A 49 3.96 -29.70 -4.78
C LEU A 49 5.34 -29.40 -5.40
N LEU A 50 6.00 -28.32 -4.98
CA LEU A 50 7.20 -27.79 -5.65
C LEU A 50 8.44 -27.87 -4.74
N ARG A 51 8.83 -29.10 -4.39
CA ARG A 51 10.04 -29.38 -3.59
C ARG A 51 11.28 -29.61 -4.47
N GLY A 52 12.47 -29.38 -3.90
CA GLY A 52 13.75 -29.62 -4.59
C GLY A 52 14.04 -28.59 -5.68
N VAL A 53 14.52 -29.03 -6.86
CA VAL A 53 14.91 -28.15 -7.99
C VAL A 53 13.73 -27.30 -8.50
N LEU A 54 12.50 -27.77 -8.32
CA LEU A 54 11.27 -27.03 -8.69
C LEU A 54 10.98 -25.82 -7.79
N SER A 55 11.71 -25.64 -6.69
CA SER A 55 11.56 -24.49 -5.78
C SER A 55 11.86 -23.14 -6.43
N ILE A 56 12.64 -23.11 -7.51
CA ILE A 56 12.87 -21.88 -8.28
C ILE A 56 11.57 -21.42 -8.95
N ILE A 57 10.80 -22.37 -9.51
CA ILE A 57 9.51 -22.10 -10.17
C ILE A 57 8.47 -21.64 -9.13
N ALA A 58 8.55 -22.17 -7.90
CA ALA A 58 7.69 -21.75 -6.80
C ALA A 58 7.77 -20.24 -6.53
N GLY A 59 8.96 -19.63 -6.62
CA GLY A 59 9.13 -18.19 -6.45
C GLY A 59 8.38 -17.35 -7.49
N PHE A 60 8.44 -17.74 -8.77
CA PHE A 60 7.71 -17.06 -9.84
C PHE A 60 6.19 -17.20 -9.69
N ILE A 61 5.71 -18.41 -9.37
CA ILE A 61 4.28 -18.66 -9.15
C ILE A 61 3.79 -17.83 -7.95
N PHE A 62 4.55 -17.81 -6.86
CA PHE A 62 4.21 -17.02 -5.68
C PHE A 62 4.21 -15.52 -5.97
N ALA A 63 5.14 -15.02 -6.79
CA ALA A 63 5.16 -13.63 -7.23
C ALA A 63 3.93 -13.26 -8.07
N ILE A 64 3.49 -14.13 -8.99
CA ILE A 64 2.25 -13.92 -9.77
C ILE A 64 1.03 -13.91 -8.86
N LEU A 65 0.93 -14.87 -7.93
CA LEU A 65 -0.19 -14.93 -7.00
C LEU A 65 -0.24 -13.70 -6.10
N SER A 66 0.90 -13.30 -5.53
CA SER A 66 1.01 -12.10 -4.69
C SER A 66 0.63 -10.85 -5.47
N SER A 67 1.11 -10.73 -6.71
CA SER A 67 0.76 -9.63 -7.62
C SER A 67 -0.73 -9.60 -7.94
N SER A 68 -1.38 -10.76 -8.07
CA SER A 68 -2.81 -10.90 -8.30
C SER A 68 -3.64 -10.46 -7.09
N LEU A 69 -3.25 -10.87 -5.86
CA LEU A 69 -3.90 -10.43 -4.62
C LEU A 69 -3.74 -8.92 -4.39
N ILE A 70 -2.54 -8.38 -4.62
CA ILE A 70 -2.27 -6.95 -4.53
C ILE A 70 -3.08 -6.20 -5.59
N SER A 71 -3.07 -6.66 -6.84
CA SER A 71 -3.88 -6.10 -7.93
C SER A 71 -5.35 -6.00 -7.52
N ASN A 72 -5.88 -7.07 -6.92
CA ASN A 72 -7.25 -7.10 -6.43
C ASN A 72 -7.50 -6.00 -5.39
N TYR A 73 -6.66 -5.96 -4.37
CA TYR A 73 -6.78 -4.98 -3.30
C TYR A 73 -6.71 -3.53 -3.81
N LEU A 74 -5.74 -3.24 -4.69
CA LEU A 74 -5.57 -1.92 -5.28
C LEU A 74 -6.76 -1.53 -6.16
N TYR A 75 -7.36 -2.48 -6.89
CA TYR A 75 -8.56 -2.22 -7.68
C TYR A 75 -9.79 -1.96 -6.81
N LEU A 76 -9.93 -2.64 -5.67
CA LEU A 76 -10.99 -2.33 -4.71
C LEU A 76 -10.81 -0.95 -4.08
N LEU A 77 -9.58 -0.57 -3.75
CA LEU A 77 -9.26 0.78 -3.29
C LEU A 77 -9.62 1.82 -4.36
N TYR A 78 -9.22 1.62 -5.62
CA TYR A 78 -9.59 2.50 -6.73
C TYR A 78 -11.10 2.70 -6.81
N ASN A 79 -11.89 1.62 -6.74
CA ASN A 79 -13.35 1.71 -6.79
C ASN A 79 -13.95 2.39 -5.55
N ALA A 80 -13.40 2.14 -4.36
CA ALA A 80 -13.81 2.81 -3.13
C ALA A 80 -13.55 4.33 -3.18
N ILE A 81 -12.42 4.75 -3.73
CA ILE A 81 -12.01 6.15 -3.79
C ILE A 81 -12.75 6.90 -4.90
N THR A 82 -12.85 6.31 -6.09
CA THR A 82 -13.41 6.97 -7.28
C THR A 82 -14.94 6.90 -7.31
N TYR A 83 -15.52 5.74 -6.95
CA TYR A 83 -16.96 5.50 -7.09
C TYR A 83 -17.70 5.34 -5.76
N ASN A 84 -17.00 5.35 -4.62
CA ASN A 84 -17.58 5.11 -3.28
C ASN A 84 -18.39 3.81 -3.20
N ARG A 85 -17.96 2.77 -3.93
CA ARG A 85 -18.68 1.50 -3.98
C ARG A 85 -17.71 0.38 -4.28
N ILE A 86 -17.92 -0.76 -3.62
CA ILE A 86 -17.29 -2.02 -3.97
C ILE A 86 -18.39 -3.01 -4.31
N THR A 87 -18.27 -3.66 -5.46
CA THR A 87 -19.17 -4.74 -5.88
C THR A 87 -18.43 -6.06 -5.98
N PHE A 88 -19.18 -7.17 -5.96
CA PHE A 88 -18.60 -8.49 -6.17
C PHE A 88 -17.94 -8.62 -7.55
N HIS A 89 -18.47 -7.95 -8.57
CA HIS A 89 -17.84 -7.89 -9.88
C HIS A 89 -16.45 -7.23 -9.81
N ASN A 90 -16.32 -6.14 -9.06
CA ASN A 90 -15.01 -5.52 -8.86
C ASN A 90 -14.02 -6.47 -8.15
N PHE A 91 -14.50 -7.28 -7.21
CA PHE A 91 -13.68 -8.30 -6.56
C PHE A 91 -13.24 -9.39 -7.53
N LYS A 92 -14.07 -9.81 -8.47
CA LYS A 92 -13.66 -10.81 -9.48
C LYS A 92 -12.64 -10.23 -10.45
N ASP A 93 -12.92 -9.04 -10.99
CA ASP A 93 -12.09 -8.46 -12.04
C ASP A 93 -10.75 -7.97 -11.51
N GLY A 94 -10.71 -7.51 -10.26
CA GLY A 94 -9.53 -6.88 -9.66
C GLY A 94 -8.27 -7.76 -9.67
N PHE A 95 -8.41 -9.08 -9.69
CA PHE A 95 -7.25 -9.99 -9.69
C PHE A 95 -6.33 -9.81 -10.91
N THR A 96 -6.87 -9.34 -12.04
CA THR A 96 -6.09 -9.20 -13.29
C THR A 96 -5.80 -7.75 -13.67
N GLN A 97 -6.56 -6.77 -13.15
CA GLN A 97 -6.51 -5.35 -13.58
C GLN A 97 -5.10 -4.73 -13.55
N TYR A 98 -4.37 -4.93 -12.47
CA TYR A 98 -3.02 -4.39 -12.27
C TYR A 98 -1.95 -5.49 -12.13
N LEU A 99 -2.31 -6.75 -12.39
CA LEU A 99 -1.43 -7.91 -12.17
C LEU A 99 -0.07 -7.71 -12.83
N TRP A 100 -0.04 -7.41 -14.12
CA TRP A 100 1.21 -7.24 -14.87
C TRP A 100 2.00 -6.01 -14.44
N LYS A 101 1.32 -4.94 -14.03
CA LYS A 101 1.98 -3.73 -13.53
C LYS A 101 2.70 -4.02 -12.21
N VAL A 102 2.00 -4.64 -11.25
CA VAL A 102 2.56 -5.04 -9.94
C VAL A 102 3.66 -6.07 -10.11
N TYR A 103 3.45 -7.09 -10.94
CA TYR A 103 4.46 -8.10 -11.24
C TYR A 103 5.72 -7.48 -11.86
N GLY A 104 5.56 -6.54 -12.80
CA GLY A 104 6.69 -5.81 -13.38
C GLY A 104 7.47 -5.00 -12.34
N ILE A 105 6.79 -4.41 -11.36
CA ILE A 105 7.46 -3.70 -10.25
C ILE A 105 8.23 -4.68 -9.36
N PHE A 106 7.65 -5.82 -9.03
CA PHE A 106 8.35 -6.88 -8.29
C PHE A 106 9.56 -7.42 -9.04
N PHE A 107 9.44 -7.58 -10.35
CA PHE A 107 10.54 -8.00 -11.20
C PHE A 107 11.69 -6.98 -11.18
N VAL A 108 11.39 -5.68 -11.31
CA VAL A 108 12.40 -4.61 -11.20
C VAL A 108 13.04 -4.59 -9.81
N ALA A 109 12.24 -4.70 -8.74
CA ALA A 109 12.73 -4.75 -7.37
C ALA A 109 13.61 -5.99 -7.11
N TRP A 110 13.27 -7.13 -7.70
CA TRP A 110 14.05 -8.35 -7.63
C TRP A 110 15.40 -8.20 -8.34
N ILE A 111 15.44 -7.65 -9.56
CA ILE A 111 16.69 -7.35 -10.26
C ILE A 111 17.55 -6.39 -9.45
N ALA A 112 16.97 -5.31 -8.92
CA ALA A 112 17.70 -4.33 -8.11
C ALA A 112 18.27 -4.97 -6.84
N SER A 113 17.48 -5.81 -6.16
CA SER A 113 17.93 -6.54 -4.97
C SER A 113 19.05 -7.54 -5.28
N TYR A 114 18.97 -8.23 -6.42
CA TYR A 114 20.01 -9.14 -6.88
C TYR A 114 21.31 -8.41 -7.25
N ALA A 115 21.22 -7.30 -7.97
CA ALA A 115 22.39 -6.47 -8.27
C ALA A 115 23.04 -5.93 -7.00
N LEU A 116 22.23 -5.49 -6.04
CA LEU A 116 22.71 -4.96 -4.77
C LEU A 116 23.38 -6.05 -3.91
N SER A 117 22.85 -7.28 -3.90
CA SER A 117 23.43 -8.38 -3.13
C SER A 117 24.83 -8.76 -3.62
N ILE A 118 25.10 -8.69 -4.93
CA ILE A 118 26.44 -8.89 -5.49
C ILE A 118 27.43 -7.87 -4.90
N VAL A 119 27.06 -6.58 -4.90
CA VAL A 119 27.91 -5.51 -4.36
C VAL A 119 28.14 -5.69 -2.85
N ILE A 120 27.10 -6.04 -2.09
CA ILE A 120 27.17 -6.25 -0.65
C ILE A 120 28.12 -7.40 -0.29
N ASN A 121 28.00 -8.52 -1.01
CA ASN A 121 28.82 -9.71 -0.77
C ASN A 121 30.32 -9.44 -0.99
N LEU A 122 30.67 -8.47 -1.84
CA LEU A 122 32.06 -8.05 -2.05
C LEU A 122 32.63 -7.20 -0.90
N ILE A 123 31.78 -6.49 -0.16
CA ILE A 123 32.18 -5.50 0.87
C ILE A 123 32.11 -6.09 2.29
N GLY A 124 31.52 -7.28 2.46
CA GLY A 124 31.46 -7.99 3.75
C GLY A 124 30.47 -7.37 4.73
N SER A 125 30.84 -7.30 6.02
CA SER A 125 29.92 -6.90 7.11
C SER A 125 29.35 -5.48 6.98
N VAL A 126 30.12 -4.54 6.41
CA VAL A 126 29.66 -3.16 6.12
C VAL A 126 28.52 -3.17 5.10
N GLY A 127 28.52 -4.14 4.19
CA GLY A 127 27.47 -4.31 3.18
C GLY A 127 26.09 -4.60 3.79
N VAL A 128 26.02 -5.25 4.95
CA VAL A 128 24.74 -5.50 5.64
C VAL A 128 24.08 -4.20 6.10
N VAL A 129 24.87 -3.29 6.70
CA VAL A 129 24.37 -1.98 7.13
C VAL A 129 23.91 -1.16 5.92
N LEU A 130 24.70 -1.19 4.84
CA LEU A 130 24.37 -0.50 3.60
C LEU A 130 23.07 -1.04 2.97
N TYR A 131 22.85 -2.35 2.99
CA TYR A 131 21.60 -2.96 2.57
C TYR A 131 20.41 -2.41 3.35
N SER A 132 20.48 -2.43 4.68
CA SER A 132 19.40 -1.95 5.54
C SER A 132 19.08 -0.47 5.30
N LEU A 133 20.10 0.36 5.09
CA LEU A 133 19.92 1.78 4.76
C LEU A 133 19.23 1.97 3.41
N LEU A 134 19.65 1.22 2.39
CA LEU A 134 19.04 1.30 1.06
C LEU A 134 17.60 0.76 1.06
N SER A 135 17.32 -0.32 1.78
CA SER A 135 15.96 -0.84 1.97
C SER A 135 15.06 0.18 2.67
N LEU A 136 15.56 0.85 3.71
CA LEU A 136 14.81 1.91 4.39
C LEU A 136 14.56 3.11 3.47
N LEU A 137 15.57 3.53 2.71
CA LEU A 137 15.42 4.60 1.71
C LEU A 137 14.38 4.23 0.65
N ALA A 138 14.42 3.00 0.13
CA ALA A 138 13.42 2.51 -0.81
C ALA A 138 12.02 2.50 -0.20
N LEU A 139 11.86 2.06 1.05
CA LEU A 139 10.58 2.07 1.76
C LEU A 139 10.01 3.48 1.92
N ILE A 140 10.85 4.47 2.23
CA ILE A 140 10.45 5.87 2.38
C ILE A 140 10.09 6.45 1.00
N LEU A 141 11.00 6.36 0.03
CA LEU A 141 10.86 7.01 -1.27
C LEU A 141 9.77 6.40 -2.14
N LEU A 142 9.55 5.09 -2.03
CA LEU A 142 8.53 4.36 -2.80
C LEU A 142 7.26 4.10 -1.98
N ASN A 143 7.10 4.74 -0.82
CA ASN A 143 5.89 4.61 -0.02
C ASN A 143 4.56 4.90 -0.78
N PRO A 144 4.47 5.88 -1.71
CA PRO A 144 3.24 6.17 -2.45
C PRO A 144 3.12 5.34 -3.76
N LEU A 145 4.01 4.36 -3.97
CA LEU A 145 3.99 3.51 -5.16
C LEU A 145 2.67 2.74 -5.32
N PRO A 146 2.06 2.15 -4.26
CA PRO A 146 0.74 1.51 -4.37
C PRO A 146 -0.30 2.48 -4.92
N GLU A 147 -0.37 3.71 -4.39
CA GLU A 147 -1.31 4.74 -4.83
C GLU A 147 -1.04 5.19 -6.27
N THR A 148 0.23 5.23 -6.67
CA THR A 148 0.62 5.53 -8.06
C THR A 148 0.11 4.46 -9.02
N ILE A 149 0.20 3.18 -8.66
CA ILE A 149 -0.16 2.04 -9.53
C ILE A 149 -1.63 2.09 -9.96
N TYR A 150 -2.55 2.33 -9.02
CA TYR A 150 -3.99 2.26 -9.30
C TYR A 150 -4.63 3.60 -9.65
N GLN A 151 -4.03 4.73 -9.29
CA GLN A 151 -4.57 6.06 -9.65
C GLN A 151 -3.93 6.67 -10.89
N LYS A 152 -2.77 6.18 -11.33
CA LYS A 152 -2.07 6.70 -12.53
C LYS A 152 -1.89 5.62 -13.58
N HIS A 153 -1.93 6.02 -14.84
CA HIS A 153 -1.81 5.14 -16.01
C HIS A 153 -0.37 4.97 -16.52
N TYR A 154 0.61 5.09 -15.63
CA TYR A 154 2.04 4.94 -15.97
C TYR A 154 2.48 3.48 -16.14
N SER A 155 3.56 3.24 -16.87
CA SER A 155 4.24 1.93 -16.91
C SER A 155 4.86 1.56 -15.54
N SER A 156 5.32 0.32 -15.35
CA SER A 156 5.91 -0.12 -14.07
C SER A 156 7.09 0.75 -13.63
N VAL A 157 8.02 1.07 -14.54
CA VAL A 157 9.21 1.89 -14.24
C VAL A 157 8.83 3.35 -14.05
N GLU A 158 7.94 3.89 -14.88
CA GLU A 158 7.43 5.25 -14.72
C GLU A 158 6.70 5.44 -13.38
N SER A 159 5.97 4.41 -12.91
CA SER A 159 5.30 4.44 -11.61
C SER A 159 6.30 4.57 -10.46
N ILE A 160 7.43 3.87 -10.53
CA ILE A 160 8.53 3.98 -9.56
C ILE A 160 9.10 5.40 -9.56
N LYS A 161 9.38 5.95 -10.76
CA LYS A 161 9.90 7.31 -10.90
C LYS A 161 8.92 8.36 -10.36
N TYR A 162 7.64 8.23 -10.69
CA TYR A 162 6.60 9.15 -10.23
C TYR A 162 6.44 9.12 -8.71
N ALA A 163 6.49 7.93 -8.10
CA ALA A 163 6.41 7.79 -6.63
C ALA A 163 7.54 8.57 -5.93
N PHE A 164 8.76 8.51 -6.47
CA PHE A 164 9.90 9.27 -5.97
C PHE A 164 9.70 10.79 -6.10
N ASP A 165 9.27 11.26 -7.27
CA ASP A 165 9.04 12.69 -7.50
C ASP A 165 7.88 13.23 -6.63
N PHE A 166 6.84 12.42 -6.41
CA PHE A 166 5.75 12.76 -5.51
C PHE A 166 6.22 13.02 -4.08
N ILE A 167 7.10 12.17 -3.52
CA ILE A 167 7.62 12.35 -2.17
C ILE A 167 8.42 13.64 -2.05
N LYS A 168 9.26 13.98 -3.02
CA LYS A 168 10.04 15.23 -2.98
C LYS A 168 9.17 16.46 -2.78
N GLU A 169 8.02 16.51 -3.45
CA GLU A 169 7.11 17.65 -3.40
C GLU A 169 6.17 17.62 -2.18
N ASN A 170 5.82 16.43 -1.69
CA ASN A 170 4.71 16.26 -0.75
C ASN A 170 5.06 15.56 0.56
N TRP A 171 6.35 15.33 0.85
CA TRP A 171 6.81 14.52 2.00
C TRP A 171 6.11 14.88 3.31
N LEU A 172 5.95 16.17 3.62
CA LEU A 172 5.37 16.62 4.89
C LEU A 172 3.87 16.27 4.97
N ASN A 173 3.10 16.66 3.96
CA ASN A 173 1.66 16.35 3.90
C ASN A 173 1.39 14.85 3.79
N TRP A 174 2.33 14.08 3.24
CA TRP A 174 2.25 12.63 3.11
C TRP A 174 2.62 11.90 4.40
N PHE A 175 3.81 12.10 4.95
CA PHE A 175 4.31 11.29 6.06
C PHE A 175 3.67 11.62 7.40
N VAL A 176 3.38 12.89 7.70
CA VAL A 176 2.79 13.28 8.99
C VAL A 176 1.50 12.48 9.31
N PRO A 177 0.46 12.49 8.44
CA PRO A 177 -0.76 11.72 8.74
C PRO A 177 -0.53 10.21 8.68
N ASN A 178 0.33 9.73 7.78
CA ASN A 178 0.63 8.30 7.66
C ASN A 178 1.30 7.77 8.94
N ILE A 179 2.29 8.47 9.49
CA ILE A 179 2.96 8.11 10.75
C ILE A 179 1.94 8.05 11.90
N ILE A 180 1.02 9.01 11.98
CA ILE A 180 -0.03 9.02 13.02
C ILE A 180 -0.95 7.80 12.85
N LEU A 181 -1.45 7.54 11.64
CA LEU A 181 -2.39 6.44 11.39
C LEU A 181 -1.73 5.06 11.59
N PHE A 182 -0.52 4.86 11.08
CA PHE A 182 0.24 3.63 11.32
C PHE A 182 0.70 3.49 12.77
N GLY A 183 0.95 4.61 13.47
CA GLY A 183 1.20 4.62 14.91
C GLY A 183 0.00 4.12 15.72
N ILE A 184 -1.22 4.53 15.36
CA ILE A 184 -2.46 4.01 15.96
C ILE A 184 -2.59 2.50 15.71
N ILE A 185 -2.32 2.05 14.48
CA ILE A 185 -2.34 0.62 14.14
C ILE A 185 -1.32 -0.11 15.01
N TYR A 186 -0.09 0.38 15.14
CA TYR A 186 0.94 -0.21 15.98
C TYR A 186 0.52 -0.32 17.45
N LEU A 187 -0.09 0.73 18.02
CA LEU A 187 -0.57 0.70 19.41
C LEU A 187 -1.64 -0.38 19.62
N ILE A 188 -2.45 -0.66 18.60
CA ILE A 188 -3.50 -1.69 18.66
C ILE A 188 -2.95 -3.07 18.39
N THR A 189 -2.01 -3.24 17.46
CA THR A 189 -1.55 -4.55 16.96
C THR A 189 -0.26 -5.03 17.61
N GLY A 190 0.59 -4.11 18.07
CA GLY A 190 1.98 -4.36 18.47
C GLY A 190 2.93 -4.58 17.28
N ASN A 191 2.44 -4.50 16.04
CA ASN A 191 3.19 -4.84 14.83
C ASN A 191 3.37 -3.60 13.95
N LEU A 192 4.61 -3.37 13.50
CA LEU A 192 4.92 -2.34 12.52
C LEU A 192 4.54 -2.82 11.11
N VAL A 193 3.83 -1.97 10.36
CA VAL A 193 3.51 -2.21 8.95
C VAL A 193 4.64 -1.62 8.11
N LEU A 194 5.60 -2.46 7.71
CA LEU A 194 6.79 -2.05 6.96
C LEU A 194 6.76 -2.45 5.48
N ASP A 195 5.73 -3.16 5.03
CA ASP A 195 5.56 -3.51 3.61
C ASP A 195 4.59 -2.52 2.94
N MET A 196 5.05 -1.89 1.85
CA MET A 196 4.24 -0.96 1.06
C MET A 196 3.05 -1.65 0.36
N PHE A 197 3.12 -2.95 0.11
CA PHE A 197 2.07 -3.74 -0.53
C PHE A 197 1.25 -4.59 0.46
N THR A 198 1.27 -4.25 1.75
CA THR A 198 0.45 -4.93 2.76
C THR A 198 -1.03 -4.92 2.35
N THR A 199 -1.63 -6.11 2.18
CA THR A 199 -3.06 -6.27 1.86
C THR A 199 -3.91 -6.66 3.07
N HIS A 200 -3.26 -7.21 4.10
CA HIS A 200 -3.89 -7.68 5.33
C HIS A 200 -2.92 -7.53 6.52
N LEU A 201 -3.47 -7.35 7.71
CA LEU A 201 -2.65 -7.31 8.93
C LEU A 201 -2.32 -8.73 9.39
N ALA A 202 -1.03 -9.03 9.54
CA ALA A 202 -0.54 -10.25 10.17
C ALA A 202 -0.69 -10.11 11.70
N LEU A 203 -1.87 -10.45 12.21
CA LEU A 203 -2.10 -10.65 13.64
C LEU A 203 -2.03 -12.14 13.93
N GLY A 204 -1.37 -12.52 15.02
CA GLY A 204 -1.37 -13.91 15.47
C GLY A 204 -2.81 -14.38 15.64
N PHE A 205 -3.30 -15.17 14.68
CA PHE A 205 -4.71 -15.53 14.59
C PHE A 205 -4.99 -16.60 15.63
N ARG A 206 -5.56 -16.18 16.76
CA ARG A 206 -6.09 -17.07 17.80
C ARG A 206 -7.61 -17.05 17.72
N LEU A 207 -8.21 -18.23 17.78
CA LEU A 207 -9.67 -18.43 17.73
C LEU A 207 -10.32 -18.12 19.09
N ASP A 208 -9.98 -16.98 19.68
CA ASP A 208 -10.66 -16.45 20.86
C ASP A 208 -11.39 -15.16 20.50
N ILE A 209 -12.51 -14.90 21.20
CA ILE A 209 -13.40 -13.77 20.90
C ILE A 209 -12.64 -12.43 20.99
N GLN A 210 -11.73 -12.30 21.95
CA GLN A 210 -10.96 -11.07 22.15
C GLN A 210 -10.00 -10.82 20.97
N SER A 211 -9.30 -11.84 20.48
CA SER A 211 -8.44 -11.74 19.30
C SER A 211 -9.22 -11.44 18.02
N LEU A 212 -10.42 -12.01 17.85
CA LEU A 212 -11.28 -11.72 16.70
C LEU A 212 -11.76 -10.26 16.71
N ILE A 213 -12.21 -9.74 17.85
CA ILE A 213 -12.61 -8.34 17.99
C ILE A 213 -11.42 -7.41 17.71
N ARG A 214 -10.25 -7.71 18.30
CA ARG A 214 -9.02 -6.93 18.08
C ARG A 214 -8.63 -6.92 16.60
N TYR A 215 -8.72 -8.07 15.92
CA TYR A 215 -8.46 -8.18 14.49
C TYR A 215 -9.41 -7.33 13.67
N LEU A 216 -10.73 -7.42 13.92
CA LEU A 216 -11.72 -6.63 13.17
C LEU A 216 -11.54 -5.13 13.37
N VAL A 217 -11.23 -4.68 14.59
CA VAL A 217 -10.96 -3.26 14.88
C VAL A 217 -9.69 -2.81 14.15
N ALA A 218 -8.59 -3.56 14.28
CA ALA A 218 -7.34 -3.23 13.63
C ALA A 218 -7.48 -3.20 12.09
N GLN A 219 -8.16 -4.19 11.52
CA GLN A 219 -8.39 -4.30 10.09
C GLN A 219 -9.32 -3.18 9.59
N SER A 220 -10.31 -2.76 10.38
CA SER A 220 -11.16 -1.61 10.05
C SER A 220 -10.34 -0.32 9.97
N ILE A 221 -9.46 -0.08 10.94
CA ILE A 221 -8.57 1.09 10.98
C ILE A 221 -7.56 1.05 9.84
N PHE A 222 -6.99 -0.12 9.54
CA PHE A 222 -6.10 -0.31 8.39
C PHE A 222 -6.81 -0.02 7.07
N SER A 223 -7.99 -0.60 6.85
CA SER A 223 -8.78 -0.36 5.64
C SER A 223 -9.18 1.12 5.50
N PHE A 224 -9.54 1.78 6.59
CA PHE A 224 -9.76 3.23 6.59
C PHE A 224 -8.49 3.99 6.22
N THR A 225 -7.35 3.62 6.79
CA THR A 225 -6.03 4.24 6.52
C THR A 225 -5.68 4.12 5.04
N MET A 226 -5.91 2.97 4.41
CA MET A 226 -5.61 2.76 2.99
C MET A 226 -6.52 3.59 2.06
N ILE A 227 -7.82 3.71 2.39
CA ILE A 227 -8.72 4.63 1.67
C ILE A 227 -8.29 6.08 1.87
N TYR A 228 -7.89 6.45 3.08
CA TYR A 228 -7.41 7.79 3.41
C TYR A 228 -6.15 8.15 2.61
N ARG A 229 -5.16 7.24 2.56
CA ARG A 229 -3.95 7.39 1.74
C ARG A 229 -4.29 7.63 0.28
N GLY A 230 -5.27 6.91 -0.23
CA GLY A 230 -5.74 7.08 -1.59
C GLY A 230 -6.34 8.46 -1.88
N HIS A 231 -7.23 8.96 -1.03
CA HIS A 231 -7.76 10.32 -1.16
C HIS A 231 -6.68 11.39 -1.00
N LEU A 232 -5.75 11.18 -0.07
CA LEU A 232 -4.63 12.08 0.18
C LEU A 232 -3.74 12.18 -1.07
N PHE A 233 -3.39 11.03 -1.65
CA PHE A 233 -2.59 10.96 -2.87
C PHE A 233 -3.30 11.63 -4.04
N ASN A 234 -4.60 11.39 -4.21
CA ASN A 234 -5.39 12.01 -5.28
C ASN A 234 -5.35 13.55 -5.17
N LEU A 235 -5.57 14.09 -3.97
CA LEU A 235 -5.55 15.52 -3.73
C LEU A 235 -4.16 16.13 -3.97
N LEU A 236 -3.10 15.49 -3.46
CA LEU A 236 -1.73 16.01 -3.56
C LEU A 236 -1.16 15.88 -4.98
N SER A 237 -1.46 14.79 -5.68
CA SER A 237 -0.97 14.55 -7.05
C SER A 237 -1.61 15.44 -8.12
N THR A 238 -2.69 16.15 -7.80
CA THR A 238 -3.45 17.01 -8.73
C THR A 238 -3.46 18.49 -8.32
N SER A 239 -2.84 18.82 -7.18
CA SER A 239 -2.84 20.19 -6.66
C SER A 239 -1.52 20.58 -6.01
N THR A 240 -1.12 21.83 -6.26
CA THR A 240 -0.03 22.48 -5.54
C THR A 240 -0.58 23.33 -4.39
N ARG A 241 0.26 23.65 -3.40
CA ARG A 241 -0.12 24.56 -2.30
C ARG A 241 -0.65 25.91 -2.83
N ARG A 242 -0.02 26.46 -3.88
CA ARG A 242 -0.48 27.70 -4.53
C ARG A 242 -1.90 27.55 -5.13
N LYS A 243 -2.15 26.45 -5.84
CA LYS A 243 -3.47 26.14 -6.40
C LYS A 243 -4.53 25.97 -5.31
N ARG A 244 -4.23 25.26 -4.22
CA ARG A 244 -5.15 25.07 -3.09
C ARG A 244 -5.47 26.39 -2.39
N MET A 245 -4.46 27.24 -2.19
CA MET A 245 -4.62 28.56 -1.59
C MET A 245 -5.50 29.49 -2.43
N TYR A 246 -5.36 29.44 -3.76
CA TYR A 246 -6.24 30.17 -4.68
C TYR A 246 -7.69 29.67 -4.60
N MET A 247 -7.90 28.34 -4.66
CA MET A 247 -9.23 27.75 -4.59
C MET A 247 -9.93 28.04 -3.25
N ASN A 248 -9.20 28.02 -2.12
CA ASN A 248 -9.79 28.29 -0.81
C ASN A 248 -10.35 29.72 -0.72
N ARG A 249 -9.64 30.70 -1.31
CA ARG A 249 -10.08 32.10 -1.33
C ARG A 249 -11.36 32.29 -2.15
N LEU A 250 -11.47 31.61 -3.30
CA LEU A 250 -12.66 31.70 -4.16
C LEU A 250 -13.96 31.17 -3.52
N TYR A 251 -13.87 30.35 -2.48
CA TYR A 251 -15.05 29.84 -1.75
C TYR A 251 -15.28 30.56 -0.41
N GLU A 252 -14.39 31.47 -0.02
CA GLU A 252 -14.52 32.30 1.19
C GLU A 252 -15.10 33.70 0.88
N ASP A 253 -15.14 34.10 -0.40
CA ASP A 253 -15.87 35.27 -0.94
C ASP A 253 -17.28 34.88 -1.43
#